data_AF-A0A940QQP1-F1
#
_entry.id   AF-A0A940QQP1-F1
#
_cell.length_a   1.000
_cell.length_b   1.000
_cell.length_c   1.000
_cell.angle_alpha   90.00
_cell.angle_beta   90.00
_cell.angle_gamma   90.00
#
_symmetry.space_group_name_H-M   'P 1'
#
loop_
_entity.id
_entity.type
_entity.pdbx_description
1 polymer ?
#
loop_
_entity_poly.entity_id
_entity_poly.type
_entity_poly.pdbx_seq_one_letter_code
_entity_poly.pdbx_strand_id
1 'polypeptide(L)' 'MNDEIILEIKNLKTYFYTYEGVAKAVDGISCKLVKGEPLG' A
#
# COMPACT_ATOMS: atom_id res chain seq x y z
N MET A 1 -6.63 22.94 -10.84
CA MET A 1 -5.96 21.64 -11.05
C MET A 1 -6.92 20.59 -10.51
N ASN A 2 -7.28 19.60 -11.31
CA ASN A 2 -8.04 18.46 -10.78
C ASN A 2 -7.04 17.51 -10.16
N ASP A 3 -7.16 17.26 -8.85
CA ASP A 3 -6.38 16.24 -8.16
C ASP A 3 -6.94 14.87 -8.56
N GLU A 4 -6.51 14.41 -9.74
CA GLU A 4 -6.90 13.13 -10.30
C GLU A 4 -6.18 12.01 -9.54
N ILE A 5 -6.92 11.29 -8.68
CA ILE A 5 -6.42 10.10 -8.00
C ILE A 5 -6.23 9.01 -9.04
N ILE A 6 -4.99 8.55 -9.21
CA ILE A 6 -4.62 7.50 -10.17
C ILE A 6 -4.42 6.14 -9.50
N LEU A 7 -4.19 6.11 -8.19
CA LEU A 7 -4.10 4.89 -7.40
C LEU A 7 -4.67 5.14 -6.01
N GLU A 8 -5.51 4.21 -5.53
CA GLU A 8 -6.02 4.20 -4.17
C GLU A 8 -5.81 2.80 -3.58
N ILE A 9 -5.00 2.72 -2.52
CA ILE A 9 -4.76 1.51 -1.75
C ILE A 9 -5.59 1.61 -0.47
N LYS A 10 -6.37 0.56 -0.16
CA LYS A 10 -7.19 0.48 1.05
C LYS A 10 -6.84 -0.76 1.84
N ASN A 11 -6.38 -0.56 3.08
CA ASN A 11 -6.13 -1.61 4.07
C ASN A 11 -5.36 -2.82 3.50
N LEU A 12 -4.31 -2.56 2.72
CA LEU A 12 -3.50 -3.60 2.10
C LEU A 12 -2.79 -4.42 3.20
N LYS A 13 -2.91 -5.73 3.12
CA LYS A 13 -2.30 -6.69 4.04
C LYS A 13 -1.65 -7.80 3.25
N THR A 14 -0.38 -8.09 3.54
CA THR A 14 0.39 -9.14 2.88
C THR A 14 1.35 -9.73 3.89
N TYR A 15 1.15 -11.02 4.18
CA TYR A 15 1.90 -11.76 5.19
C TYR A 15 2.56 -12.97 4.54
N PHE A 16 3.79 -13.26 4.96
CA PHE A 16 4.53 -14.44 4.56
C PHE A 16 4.63 -15.41 5.74
N TYR A 17 4.31 -16.67 5.48
CA TYR A 17 4.30 -17.73 6.48
C TYR A 17 5.56 -18.57 6.34
N THR A 18 6.32 -18.69 7.42
CA THR A 18 7.56 -19.45 7.49
C THR A 18 7.51 -20.41 8.69
N TYR A 19 8.46 -21.34 8.75
CA TYR A 19 8.57 -22.25 9.90
C TYR A 19 8.91 -21.53 11.21
N GLU A 20 9.52 -20.34 11.12
CA GLU A 20 9.88 -19.50 12.28
C GLU A 20 8.76 -18.55 12.71
N GLY A 21 7.66 -18.47 11.92
CA GLY A 21 6.50 -17.64 12.21
C GLY A 21 6.01 -16.82 11.01
N VAL A 22 5.29 -15.73 11.30
CA VAL A 22 4.63 -14.89 10.29
C VAL A 22 5.38 -13.58 10.12
N ALA A 23 5.92 -13.33 8.92
CA ALA A 23 6.50 -12.05 8.55
C ALA A 23 5.42 -11.15 7.91
N LYS A 24 5.13 -10.02 8.56
CA LYS A 24 4.17 -9.04 8.05
C LYS A 24 4.86 -8.06 7.10
N ALA A 25 4.87 -8.36 5.80
CA ALA A 25 5.49 -7.50 4.79
C ALA A 25 4.71 -6.20 4.56
N VAL A 26 3.38 -6.26 4.64
CA VAL A 26 2.48 -5.10 4.60
C VAL A 26 1.33 -5.36 5.59
N ASP A 27 1.04 -4.44 6.52
CA ASP A 27 -0.05 -4.59 7.49
C ASP A 27 -0.90 -3.32 7.58
N GLY A 28 -2.05 -3.34 6.90
CA GLY A 28 -3.11 -2.34 7.07
C GLY A 28 -2.86 -1.00 6.39
N ILE A 29 -1.97 -0.96 5.38
CA ILE A 29 -1.59 0.31 4.74
C ILE A 29 -2.71 0.81 3.83
N SER A 30 -3.01 2.11 3.92
CA SER A 30 -3.91 2.81 3.01
C SER A 30 -3.24 4.08 2.51
N CYS A 31 -3.29 4.33 1.20
CA CYS A 31 -2.71 5.52 0.59
C CYS A 31 -3.42 5.89 -0.71
N LYS A 32 -3.19 7.11 -1.16
CA LYS A 32 -3.67 7.65 -2.44
C LYS A 32 -2.48 8.24 -3.18
N LEU A 33 -2.45 8.07 -4.49
CA LEU A 33 -1.48 8.72 -5.36
C LEU A 33 -2.23 9.62 -6.33
N VAL A 34 -1.87 10.90 -6.35
CA VAL A 34 -2.41 11.88 -7.28
C VAL A 34 -1.51 11.95 -8.51
N LYS A 35 -2.11 12.21 -9.68
CA LYS A 35 -1.40 12.40 -10.93
C LYS A 35 -0.32 13.48 -10.82
N GLY A 36 0.93 13.10 -11.09
CA GLY A 36 2.09 14.00 -11.07
C GLY A 36 2.89 13.96 -9.76
N GLU A 37 2.43 13.25 -8.73
CA GLU A 37 3.19 13.03 -7.50
C GLU A 37 4.21 11.89 -7.66
N PRO A 38 5.43 12.02 -7.11
CA PRO A 38 6.36 10.89 -7.03
C PRO A 38 5.87 9.87 -5.98
N LEU A 39 5.99 8.58 -6.31
CA LEU A 39 5.77 7.49 -5.38
C LEU A 39 7.10 7.05 -4.77
N GLY A 40 7.17 6.91 -3.45
CA GLY A 40 8.35 6.49 -2.68
C GLY A 40 8.00 5.72 -1.42
#